data_AF-A0A932L4N0-F1
#
_entry.id   AF-A0A932L4N0-F1
#
_cell.length_a   1.000
_cell.length_b   1.000
_cell.length_c   1.000
_cell.angle_alpha   90.00
_cell.angle_beta   90.00
_cell.angle_gamma   90.00
#
_symmetry.space_group_name_H-M   'P 1'
#
loop_
_entity.id
_entity.type
_entity.pdbx_description
1 polymer ?
#
loop_
_entity_poly.entity_id
_entity_poly.type
_entity_poly.pdbx_seq_one_letter_code
_entity_poly.pdbx_strand_id
1 'polypeptide(L)'
;MQEFYGDLLIGGMRLAQVRGELEEEQPQPNSREWLLAGRLHLSPEQMDLIEIDRPYRLQLDDGRAGQVVVSRIARPRDDELLVAFQPKRAAVVAPPLPR
;
A
#
# COMPACT_ATOMS: atom_id res chain seq x y z
N MET A 1 10.66 -11.25 -0.14
CA MET A 1 10.01 -10.38 -1.14
C MET A 1 9.18 -11.28 -2.03
N GLN A 2 7.86 -11.13 -1.98
CA GLN A 2 6.92 -11.94 -2.75
C GLN A 2 6.19 -11.04 -3.74
N GLU A 3 6.17 -11.42 -5.01
CA GLU A 3 5.40 -10.67 -6.02
C GLU A 3 3.90 -10.82 -5.78
N PHE A 4 3.15 -9.74 -6.02
CA PHE A 4 1.70 -9.72 -5.92
C PHE A 4 1.06 -8.98 -7.09
N TYR A 5 -0.20 -9.30 -7.32
CA TYR A 5 -1.10 -8.61 -8.23
C TYR A 5 -2.35 -8.18 -7.47
N GLY A 6 -2.92 -7.05 -7.86
CA GLY A 6 -4.14 -6.56 -7.25
C GLY A 6 -4.63 -5.23 -7.81
N ASP A 7 -5.45 -4.57 -7.02
CA ASP A 7 -6.04 -3.28 -7.31
C ASP A 7 -5.65 -2.26 -6.23
N LEU A 8 -5.27 -1.05 -6.64
CA LEU A 8 -5.05 0.08 -5.75
C LEU A 8 -6.25 1.04 -5.83
N LEU A 9 -6.93 1.23 -4.70
CA LEU A 9 -8.09 2.10 -4.60
C LEU A 9 -7.67 3.49 -4.10
N ILE A 10 -7.96 4.50 -4.92
CA ILE A 10 -7.52 5.90 -4.77
C ILE A 10 -8.77 6.80 -4.75
N GLY A 11 -9.32 7.08 -3.56
CA GLY A 11 -10.28 8.17 -3.36
C GLY A 11 -11.46 8.27 -4.35
N GLY A 12 -11.98 7.13 -4.85
CA GLY A 12 -13.05 7.08 -5.87
C GLY A 12 -12.60 6.55 -7.24
N MET A 13 -11.29 6.44 -7.47
CA MET A 13 -10.67 5.78 -8.62
C MET A 13 -10.09 4.42 -8.23
N ARG A 14 -9.97 3.53 -9.21
CA ARG A 14 -9.33 2.23 -9.06
C ARG A 14 -8.24 2.08 -10.10
N LEU A 15 -7.02 1.86 -9.63
CA LEU A 15 -5.92 1.42 -10.46
C LEU A 15 -5.92 -0.11 -10.47
N ALA A 16 -6.39 -0.68 -11.57
CA ALA A 16 -6.53 -2.12 -11.68
C ALA A 16 -5.23 -2.79 -12.14
N GLN A 17 -5.04 -4.05 -11.76
CA GLN A 17 -3.91 -4.88 -12.17
C GLN A 17 -2.54 -4.27 -11.84
N VAL A 18 -2.43 -3.64 -10.67
CA VAL A 18 -1.14 -3.21 -10.15
C VAL A 18 -0.31 -4.43 -9.78
N ARG A 19 0.98 -4.37 -10.13
CA ARG A 19 1.97 -5.37 -9.75
C ARG A 19 2.91 -4.80 -8.69
N GLY A 20 3.41 -5.63 -7.80
CA GLY A 20 4.36 -5.18 -6.79
C GLY A 20 5.05 -6.31 -6.06
N GLU A 21 5.87 -5.93 -5.11
CA GLU A 21 6.59 -6.82 -4.21
C GLU A 21 6.15 -6.54 -2.77
N LEU A 22 5.68 -7.56 -2.07
CA LEU A 22 5.45 -7.51 -0.63
C LEU A 22 6.75 -7.83 0.10
N GLU A 23 7.14 -6.92 0.97
CA GLU A 23 8.25 -7.09 1.91
C GLU A 23 7.75 -7.67 3.23
N GLU A 24 6.62 -7.17 3.73
CA GLU A 24 5.97 -7.66 4.95
C GLU A 24 4.45 -7.76 4.78
N GLU A 25 3.89 -8.82 5.34
CA GLU A 25 2.45 -9.04 5.41
C GLU A 25 2.08 -9.64 6.77
N GLN A 26 1.15 -9.01 7.48
CA GLN A 26 0.69 -9.49 8.78
C GLN A 26 -0.82 -9.25 8.92
N PRO A 27 -1.59 -10.24 9.38
CA PRO A 27 -3.00 -10.03 9.69
C PRO A 27 -3.14 -9.05 10.87
N GLN A 28 -4.06 -8.09 10.79
CA GLN A 28 -4.34 -7.22 11.94
C GLN A 28 -5.21 -7.94 12.98
N PRO A 29 -4.86 -7.87 14.28
CA PRO A 29 -5.71 -8.40 15.35
C PRO A 29 -7.10 -7.76 15.29
N ASN A 30 -8.15 -8.58 15.35
CA ASN A 30 -9.55 -8.14 15.35
C ASN A 30 -10.01 -7.36 14.10
N SER A 31 -9.29 -7.48 12.97
CA SER A 31 -9.66 -6.85 11.72
C SER A 31 -9.57 -7.83 10.55
N ARG A 32 -10.34 -7.57 9.50
CA ARG A 32 -10.20 -8.27 8.21
C ARG A 32 -9.11 -7.66 7.34
N GLU A 33 -8.49 -6.57 7.80
CA GLU A 33 -7.42 -5.90 7.10
C GLU A 33 -6.05 -6.50 7.42
N TRP A 34 -5.17 -6.40 6.43
CA TRP A 34 -3.78 -6.82 6.53
C TRP A 34 -2.87 -5.61 6.63
N LEU A 35 -1.82 -5.71 7.45
CA LEU A 35 -0.68 -4.80 7.40
C LEU A 35 0.19 -5.26 6.23
N LEU A 36 0.23 -4.45 5.18
CA LEU A 36 1.00 -4.72 3.97
C LEU A 36 2.09 -3.66 3.85
N ALA A 37 3.35 -4.09 3.73
CA ALA A 37 4.49 -3.23 3.42
C ALA A 37 5.20 -3.76 2.19
N GLY A 38 5.67 -2.88 1.31
CA GLY A 38 6.31 -3.31 0.08
C GLY A 38 6.48 -2.21 -0.94
N ARG A 39 6.54 -2.61 -2.21
CA ARG A 39 6.74 -1.72 -3.36
C ARG A 39 5.74 -2.04 -4.46
N LEU A 40 5.19 -1.02 -5.09
CA LEU A 40 4.36 -1.12 -6.29
C LEU A 40 5.16 -0.69 -7.50
N HIS A 41 4.97 -1.39 -8.61
CA HIS A 41 5.53 -1.02 -9.90
C HIS A 41 4.44 -0.36 -10.71
N LEU A 42 4.61 0.93 -10.97
CA LEU A 42 3.65 1.75 -11.69
C LEU A 42 4.29 2.30 -12.96
N SER A 43 3.44 2.61 -13.95
CA SER A 43 3.86 3.36 -15.12
C SER A 43 3.96 4.86 -14.80
N PRO A 44 4.75 5.64 -15.57
CA PRO A 44 4.84 7.09 -15.43
C PRO A 44 3.51 7.82 -15.44
N GLU A 45 2.55 7.35 -16.24
CA GLU A 45 1.20 7.93 -16.37
C GLU A 45 0.38 7.77 -15.08
N GLN A 46 0.64 6.72 -14.31
CA GLN A 46 -0.02 6.46 -13.03
C GLN A 46 0.58 7.26 -11.88
N MET A 47 1.74 7.89 -12.08
CA MET A 47 2.42 8.70 -11.08
C MET A 47 1.56 9.85 -10.58
N ASP A 48 0.84 10.50 -11.49
CA ASP A 48 0.02 11.69 -11.19
C ASP A 48 -1.17 11.35 -10.28
N LEU A 49 -1.47 10.05 -10.10
CA LEU A 49 -2.53 9.54 -9.24
C LEU A 49 -2.03 9.22 -7.82
N ILE A 50 -0.71 9.23 -7.60
CA ILE A 50 -0.08 8.81 -6.35
C ILE A 50 0.68 9.97 -5.72
N GLU A 51 0.26 10.30 -4.52
CA GLU A 51 0.90 11.22 -3.59
C GLU A 51 1.54 10.48 -2.40
N ILE A 52 2.69 10.99 -1.96
CA ILE A 52 3.39 10.58 -0.73
C ILE A 52 2.55 11.00 0.49
N ASP A 53 2.60 10.21 1.57
CA ASP A 53 1.86 10.40 2.83
C ASP A 53 0.33 10.33 2.70
N ARG A 54 -0.18 10.05 1.49
CA ARG A 54 -1.61 9.85 1.25
C ARG A 54 -1.98 8.38 1.51
N PRO A 55 -3.09 8.11 2.21
CA PRO A 55 -3.56 6.76 2.44
C PRO A 55 -4.32 6.22 1.22
N TYR A 56 -4.00 4.98 0.85
CA TYR A 56 -4.65 4.19 -0.20
C TYR A 56 -5.12 2.86 0.37
N ARG A 57 -6.03 2.19 -0.33
CA ARG A 57 -6.42 0.81 -0.01
C ARG A 57 -5.88 -0.12 -1.08
N LEU A 58 -4.98 -1.01 -0.68
CA LEU A 58 -4.45 -2.05 -1.53
C LEU A 58 -5.32 -3.30 -1.37
N GLN A 59 -5.80 -3.85 -2.48
CA GLN A 59 -6.56 -5.09 -2.52
C GLN A 59 -5.81 -6.08 -3.40
N LEU A 60 -5.36 -7.19 -2.83
CA LEU A 60 -4.67 -8.26 -3.53
C LEU A 60 -5.69 -9.20 -4.18
N ASP A 61 -5.29 -9.85 -5.28
CA ASP A 61 -6.14 -10.80 -6.01
C ASP A 61 -6.52 -12.04 -5.18
N ASP A 62 -5.72 -12.38 -4.17
CA ASP A 62 -6.01 -13.45 -3.20
C ASP A 62 -7.11 -13.09 -2.18
N GLY A 63 -7.67 -11.88 -2.28
CA GLY A 63 -8.75 -11.39 -1.43
C GLY A 63 -8.28 -10.64 -0.18
N ARG A 64 -6.97 -10.58 0.10
CA ARG A 64 -6.44 -9.76 1.18
C ARG A 64 -6.51 -8.29 0.83
N ALA A 65 -6.77 -7.44 1.81
CA ALA A 65 -6.78 -6.00 1.62
C ALA A 65 -6.24 -5.27 2.84
N GLY A 66 -5.62 -4.12 2.62
CA GLY A 66 -5.04 -3.30 3.69
C GLY A 66 -4.98 -1.83 3.31
N GLN A 67 -5.07 -0.96 4.32
CA GLN A 67 -4.73 0.45 4.13
C GLN A 67 -3.21 0.62 4.14
N VAL A 68 -2.68 1.27 3.11
CA VAL A 68 -1.26 1.55 2.93
C VAL A 68 -1.04 3.04 2.70
N VAL A 69 0.13 3.54 3.08
CA VAL A 69 0.56 4.91 2.84
C VAL A 69 1.82 4.86 2.00
N VAL A 70 1.87 5.67 0.95
CA VAL A 70 3.08 5.78 0.12
C VAL A 70 4.12 6.58 0.89
N SER A 71 5.27 5.95 1.15
CA SER A 71 6.37 6.57 1.88
C SER A 71 7.45 7.10 0.95
N ARG A 72 7.60 6.52 -0.25
CA ARG A 72 8.62 6.91 -1.22
C ARG A 72 8.24 6.56 -2.64
N ILE A 73 8.63 7.41 -3.59
CA ILE A 73 8.54 7.13 -5.02
C ILE A 73 9.94 7.24 -5.60
N ALA A 74 10.37 6.24 -6.36
CA ALA A 74 11.62 6.21 -7.08
C ALA A 74 11.37 5.92 -8.56
N ARG A 75 12.13 6.57 -9.45
CA ARG A 75 12.11 6.31 -10.89
C ARG A 75 13.42 5.63 -11.30
N PRO A 76 13.52 4.29 -11.18
CA PRO A 76 14.73 3.57 -11.57
C PRO A 76 14.96 3.54 -13.08
N ARG A 77 13.89 3.68 -13.89
CA ARG A 77 13.91 3.67 -15.36
C ARG A 77 12.88 4.68 -15.86
N ASP A 78 13.04 5.16 -17.10
CA ASP A 78 12.11 6.15 -17.67
C ASP A 78 10.67 5.64 -17.78
N ASP A 79 10.50 4.32 -17.96
CA ASP A 79 9.19 3.67 -18.17
C ASP A 79 8.63 2.97 -16.92
N GLU A 80 9.30 3.05 -15.77
CA GLU A 80 8.90 2.33 -14.57
C GLU A 80 9.15 3.12 -13.28
N LEU A 81 8.15 3.15 -12.41
CA LEU A 81 8.18 3.75 -11.09
C LEU A 81 8.05 2.69 -10.02
N LEU A 82 8.90 2.82 -8.99
CA LEU A 82 8.83 2.04 -7.77
C LEU A 82 8.26 2.90 -6.65
N VAL A 83 7.09 2.52 -6.17
CA VAL A 83 6.39 3.21 -5.09
C VAL A 83 6.48 2.36 -3.83
N ALA A 84 7.31 2.76 -2.88
CA ALA A 84 7.35 2.12 -1.57
C ALA A 84 6.13 2.53 -0.75
N PHE A 85 5.49 1.55 -0.15
CA PHE A 85 4.33 1.74 0.71
C PHE A 85 4.53 1.03 2.05
N GLN A 86 3.93 1.60 3.08
CA GLN A 86 3.92 1.06 4.43
C GLN A 86 2.47 0.88 4.89
N PRO A 87 2.20 -0.07 5.80
CA PRO A 87 0.87 -0.21 6.34
C PRO A 87 0.50 1.08 7.05
N LYS A 88 -0.71 1.58 6.79
CA LYS A 88 -1.29 2.60 7.64
C LYS A 88 -1.56 1.93 8.97
N ARG A 89 -0.61 2.01 9.90
CA ARG A 89 -0.88 1.70 11.29
C ARG A 89 -2.03 2.62 11.68
N ALA A 90 -3.23 2.04 11.80
CA ALA A 90 -4.29 2.68 12.57
C ALA A 90 -3.60 3.05 13.87
N ALA A 91 -3.49 4.36 14.14
CA ALA A 91 -2.87 4.83 15.36
C ALA A 91 -3.53 4.03 16.48
N VAL A 92 -2.77 3.11 17.07
CA VAL A 92 -3.19 2.42 18.27
C VAL A 92 -3.38 3.58 19.22
N VAL A 93 -4.63 3.90 19.51
CA VAL A 93 -4.99 4.81 20.60
C VAL A 93 -4.29 4.19 21.79
N ALA A 94 -3.14 4.76 22.15
CA ALA A 94 -2.37 4.27 23.28
C ALA A 94 -3.34 4.25 24.46
N PRO A 95 -3.49 3.12 25.17
CA PRO A 95 -4.27 3.15 26.40
C PRO A 95 -3.66 4.24 27.29
N PRO A 96 -4.47 5.13 27.89
CA PRO A 96 -3.94 6.15 28.78
C PRO A 96 -3.16 5.45 29.88
N LEU A 97 -1.89 5.86 30.08
CA LEU A 97 -1.06 5.42 31.19
C LEU A 97 -1.85 5.61 32.50
N PRO A 98 -1.99 4.58 33.35
CA PRO A 98 -2.54 4.80 34.69
C PRO A 98 -1.58 5.70 35.48
N ARG A 99 -2.15 6.68 36.18
CA ARG A 99 -1.44 7.57 37.11
C ARG A 99 -1.03 6.83 38.39
#